data_AF-A0A224Y2D5-F1
#
_entry.id   AF-A0A224Y2D5-F1
#
_cell.length_a   1.000
_cell.length_b   1.000
_cell.length_c   1.000
_cell.angle_alpha   90.00
_cell.angle_beta   90.00
_cell.angle_gamma   90.00
#
_symmetry.space_group_name_H-M   'P 1'
#
loop_
_entity.id
_entity.type
_entity.pdbx_description
1 polymer ?
#
loop_
_entity_poly.entity_id
_entity_poly.type
_entity_poly.pdbx_seq_one_letter_code
_entity_poly.pdbx_strand_id
1 'polypeptide(L)'
;MSVGTCIMVLFSFGYLLIAALVASNESRQKPRCANDTVTDGWMCDGNEKDTCLRRDYYYDDNEQTCKFLGYMGCNGSSNNYPSLFSCLAECRRNNLTSKAMAFVNHVNCTTKYNPATDNGTITRYYYNSSSNECVSVLVSKGDAYFPQRSYCEQKCNATQPSLSQCTDTKNNGTAPPGWTCSANETLRYTTCRNNTDSLKLRLRSASF
;
A
#
# COMPACT_ATOMS: atom_id res chain seq x y z
N MET A 1 27.58 44.80 -32.76
CA MET A 1 27.03 43.64 -32.02
C MET A 1 26.38 44.21 -30.76
N SER A 2 25.05 44.20 -30.70
CA SER A 2 24.26 45.04 -29.80
C SER A 2 24.29 44.52 -28.36
N VAL A 3 24.59 45.40 -27.41
CA VAL A 3 24.60 45.13 -25.96
C VAL A 3 23.24 44.58 -25.48
N GLY A 4 22.15 44.90 -26.20
CA GLY A 4 20.79 44.44 -25.89
C GLY A 4 20.57 42.93 -26.05
N THR A 5 21.26 42.26 -26.97
CA THR A 5 21.09 40.79 -27.15
C THR A 5 21.73 39.98 -26.02
N CYS A 6 22.77 40.48 -25.37
CA CYS A 6 23.43 39.77 -24.26
C CYS A 6 22.59 39.83 -22.96
N ILE A 7 21.96 40.98 -22.71
CA ILE A 7 21.09 41.19 -21.54
C ILE A 7 19.83 40.30 -21.61
N MET A 8 19.19 40.18 -22.78
CA MET A 8 17.99 39.35 -22.96
C MET A 8 18.27 37.85 -22.77
N VAL A 9 19.48 37.39 -23.11
CA VAL A 9 19.91 36.00 -22.92
C VAL A 9 20.14 35.69 -21.43
N LEU A 10 20.73 36.62 -20.66
CA LEU A 10 20.92 36.45 -19.23
C LEU A 10 19.60 36.39 -18.44
N PHE A 11 18.62 37.22 -18.81
CA PHE A 11 17.29 37.19 -18.18
C PHE A 11 16.51 35.90 -18.47
N SER A 12 16.63 35.35 -19.68
CA SER A 12 15.94 34.10 -20.07
C SER A 12 16.56 32.87 -19.41
N PHE A 13 17.89 32.81 -19.27
CA PHE A 13 18.56 31.78 -18.45
C PHE A 13 18.21 31.91 -16.96
N GLY A 14 18.13 33.13 -16.43
CA GLY A 14 17.68 33.38 -15.05
C GLY A 14 16.24 32.89 -14.80
N TYR A 15 15.33 33.13 -15.75
CA TYR A 15 13.95 32.65 -15.67
C TYR A 15 13.84 31.12 -15.76
N LEU A 16 14.64 30.48 -16.62
CA LEU A 16 14.71 29.02 -16.73
C LEU A 16 15.29 28.37 -15.46
N LEU A 17 16.29 28.99 -14.83
CA LEU A 17 16.83 28.53 -13.55
C LEU A 17 15.83 28.69 -12.41
N ILE A 18 15.12 29.81 -12.34
CA ILE A 18 14.05 30.01 -11.34
C ILE A 18 12.91 29.02 -11.59
N ALA A 19 12.48 28.82 -12.84
CA ALA A 19 11.46 27.84 -13.19
C ALA A 19 11.90 26.40 -12.87
N ALA A 20 13.16 26.05 -13.08
CA ALA A 20 13.71 24.75 -12.70
C ALA A 20 13.78 24.57 -11.17
N LEU A 21 14.17 25.61 -10.43
CA LEU A 21 14.16 25.61 -8.96
C LEU A 21 12.74 25.49 -8.40
N VAL A 22 11.76 26.20 -8.98
CA VAL A 22 10.34 26.12 -8.61
C VAL A 22 9.73 24.77 -9.01
N ALA A 23 10.11 24.20 -10.16
CA ALA A 23 9.65 22.88 -10.59
C ALA A 23 10.27 21.72 -9.77
N SER A 24 11.43 21.92 -9.15
CA SER A 24 12.11 20.89 -8.35
C SER A 24 11.59 20.73 -6.92
N ASN A 25 10.70 21.61 -6.42
CA ASN A 25 10.37 21.63 -4.99
C ASN A 25 8.88 21.54 -4.67
N GLU A 26 8.21 20.47 -5.12
CA GLU A 26 7.00 20.00 -4.44
C GLU A 26 6.72 18.50 -4.67
N SER A 27 7.74 17.66 -4.42
CA SER A 27 7.49 16.24 -4.22
C SER A 27 6.72 16.05 -2.91
N ARG A 28 5.44 15.66 -3.01
CA ARG A 28 4.55 15.34 -1.88
C ARG A 28 5.30 14.60 -0.76
N GLN A 29 5.36 15.16 0.44
CA GLN A 29 6.10 14.55 1.55
C GLN A 29 5.27 13.41 2.14
N LYS A 30 5.54 12.17 1.72
CA LYS A 30 5.01 10.98 2.39
C LYS A 30 5.77 10.71 3.69
N PRO A 31 5.14 10.08 4.70
CA PRO A 31 5.84 9.67 5.91
C PRO A 31 6.95 8.66 5.59
N ARG A 32 8.14 8.86 6.17
CA ARG A 32 9.33 8.04 5.94
C ARG A 32 9.87 7.46 7.23
N CYS A 33 10.09 6.15 7.24
CA CYS A 33 10.72 5.43 8.34
C CYS A 33 12.24 5.62 8.33
N ALA A 34 12.94 4.91 9.21
CA ALA A 34 14.41 4.88 9.20
C ALA A 34 14.96 4.49 7.81
N ASN A 35 16.14 5.02 7.48
CA ASN A 35 16.81 4.83 6.19
C ASN A 35 15.95 5.28 4.99
N ASP A 36 15.15 6.33 5.16
CA ASP A 36 14.28 6.92 4.12
C ASP A 36 13.26 5.96 3.49
N THR A 37 12.94 4.87 4.19
CA THR A 37 11.99 3.88 3.69
C THR A 37 10.56 4.45 3.69
N VAL A 38 9.90 4.43 2.54
CA VAL A 38 8.47 4.79 2.41
C VAL A 38 7.65 3.50 2.45
N THR A 39 6.67 3.42 3.35
CA THR A 39 5.72 2.31 3.35
C THR A 39 4.58 2.56 2.34
N ASP A 40 4.27 1.56 1.52
CA ASP A 40 3.23 1.68 0.49
C ASP A 40 1.83 1.74 1.10
N GLY A 41 0.95 2.62 0.61
CA GLY A 41 -0.45 2.71 1.07
C GLY A 41 -0.85 4.06 1.68
N TRP A 42 0.07 5.02 1.78
CA TRP A 42 -0.25 6.39 2.18
C TRP A 42 -1.07 7.13 1.12
N MET A 43 -2.21 7.66 1.53
CA MET A 43 -3.06 8.58 0.78
C MET A 43 -2.82 9.99 1.32
N CYS A 44 -1.95 10.75 0.66
CA CYS A 44 -1.69 12.16 1.00
C CYS A 44 -2.34 13.04 -0.05
N ASP A 45 -3.27 13.92 0.35
CA ASP A 45 -3.93 14.87 -0.55
C ASP A 45 -2.96 16.02 -0.91
N GLY A 46 -3.10 16.58 -2.11
CA GLY A 46 -2.35 17.75 -2.55
C GLY A 46 -2.83 19.07 -1.94
N ASN A 47 -4.07 19.12 -1.43
CA ASN A 47 -4.63 20.33 -0.78
C ASN A 47 -4.20 20.45 0.68
N GLU A 48 -3.94 19.32 1.35
CA GLU A 48 -3.39 19.24 2.71
C GLU A 48 -2.01 18.57 2.66
N LYS A 49 -0.99 19.34 2.29
CA LYS A 49 0.39 18.85 2.08
C LYS A 49 1.01 18.13 3.29
N ASP A 50 0.43 18.32 4.47
CA ASP A 50 0.94 17.83 5.75
C ASP A 50 0.12 16.69 6.36
N THR A 51 -1.00 16.29 5.75
CA THR A 51 -1.86 15.21 6.27
C THR A 51 -1.84 14.01 5.34
N CYS A 52 -1.54 12.84 5.89
CA CYS A 52 -1.60 11.57 5.18
C CYS A 52 -2.51 10.59 5.91
N LEU A 53 -3.32 9.86 5.15
CA LEU A 53 -4.23 8.85 5.64
C LEU A 53 -3.76 7.46 5.23
N ARG A 54 -4.05 6.47 6.06
CA ARG A 54 -3.77 5.07 5.77
C ARG A 54 -4.83 4.18 6.40
N ARG A 55 -5.11 3.05 5.77
CA ARG A 55 -6.02 2.03 6.27
C ARG A 55 -5.40 0.68 6.02
N ASP A 56 -5.24 -0.07 7.10
CA ASP A 56 -4.68 -1.42 7.05
C ASP A 56 -5.49 -2.37 7.92
N TYR A 57 -5.36 -3.65 7.62
CA TYR A 57 -6.07 -4.72 8.27
C TYR A 57 -5.11 -5.82 8.71
N TYR A 58 -5.39 -6.44 9.84
CA TYR A 58 -4.71 -7.66 10.28
C TYR A 58 -5.73 -8.79 10.35
N TYR A 59 -5.27 -10.02 10.16
CA TYR A 59 -6.07 -11.21 10.36
C TYR A 59 -6.08 -11.60 11.83
N ASP A 60 -7.26 -11.68 12.40
CA ASP A 60 -7.51 -12.23 13.72
C ASP A 60 -7.86 -13.71 13.55
N ASP A 61 -6.88 -14.58 13.83
CA ASP A 61 -7.06 -16.04 13.68
C ASP A 61 -8.05 -16.61 14.71
N ASN A 62 -8.25 -15.96 15.86
CA ASN A 62 -9.25 -16.44 16.81
C ASN A 62 -10.68 -16.23 16.30
N GLU A 63 -10.92 -15.09 15.64
CA GLU A 63 -12.22 -14.76 15.07
C GLU A 63 -12.36 -15.13 13.58
N GLN A 64 -11.31 -15.69 12.98
CA GLN A 64 -11.23 -16.07 11.57
C GLN A 64 -11.67 -14.93 10.62
N THR A 65 -11.27 -13.69 10.95
CA THR A 65 -11.67 -12.50 10.21
C THR A 65 -10.62 -11.40 10.25
N CYS A 66 -10.74 -10.44 9.35
CA CYS A 66 -9.82 -9.32 9.25
C CYS A 66 -10.39 -8.07 9.93
N LYS A 67 -9.56 -7.43 10.76
CA LYS A 67 -9.93 -6.26 11.55
C LYS A 67 -9.03 -5.08 11.23
N PHE A 68 -9.49 -3.87 11.52
CA PHE A 68 -8.68 -2.67 11.35
C PHE A 68 -7.43 -2.76 12.25
N LEU A 69 -6.26 -2.53 11.65
CA LEU A 69 -4.99 -2.62 12.34
C LEU A 69 -4.66 -1.33 13.09
N GLY A 70 -4.84 -0.17 12.44
CA GLY A 70 -4.35 1.10 12.97
C GLY A 70 -2.83 1.21 12.88
N TYR A 71 -2.24 0.70 11.79
CA TYR A 71 -0.81 0.77 11.55
C TYR A 71 -0.34 2.23 11.52
N MET A 72 0.74 2.53 12.24
CA MET A 72 1.25 3.88 12.45
C MET A 72 2.28 4.32 11.41
N GLY A 73 2.90 3.37 10.70
CA GLY A 73 3.73 3.68 9.54
C GLY A 73 5.08 2.97 9.47
N CYS A 74 5.66 2.57 10.60
CA CYS A 74 6.97 1.91 10.70
C CYS A 74 6.95 0.71 11.65
N ASN A 75 7.85 -0.26 11.48
CA ASN A 75 8.15 -1.33 12.46
C ASN A 75 6.92 -2.15 12.95
N GLY A 76 6.03 -2.56 12.04
CA GLY A 76 4.89 -3.45 12.36
C GLY A 76 5.21 -4.93 12.16
N SER A 77 4.20 -5.78 12.24
CA SER A 77 4.28 -7.19 11.81
C SER A 77 3.87 -7.35 10.35
N SER A 78 4.14 -8.51 9.77
CA SER A 78 3.72 -8.84 8.40
C SER A 78 2.22 -9.08 8.29
N ASN A 79 1.50 -9.29 9.42
CA ASN A 79 0.04 -9.37 9.47
C ASN A 79 -0.62 -8.00 9.25
N ASN A 80 -0.35 -7.41 8.09
CA ASN A 80 -0.67 -6.04 7.74
C ASN A 80 -0.99 -5.98 6.25
N TYR A 81 -2.26 -5.72 5.94
CA TYR A 81 -2.80 -5.76 4.59
C TYR A 81 -3.46 -4.42 4.25
N PRO A 82 -3.29 -3.92 3.01
CA PRO A 82 -3.81 -2.61 2.61
C PRO A 82 -5.34 -2.57 2.45
N SER A 83 -6.01 -3.72 2.51
CA SER A 83 -7.47 -3.78 2.42
C SER A 83 -8.04 -5.00 3.14
N LEU A 84 -9.32 -4.89 3.50
CA LEU A 84 -10.08 -6.00 4.07
C LEU A 84 -10.09 -7.20 3.11
N PHE A 85 -10.28 -6.95 1.81
CA PHE A 85 -10.34 -7.99 0.80
C PHE A 85 -9.01 -8.71 0.61
N SER A 86 -7.89 -7.99 0.55
CA SER A 86 -6.56 -8.62 0.44
C SER A 86 -6.22 -9.46 1.68
N CYS A 87 -6.56 -8.97 2.87
CA CYS A 87 -6.38 -9.74 4.12
C CYS A 87 -7.19 -11.05 4.11
N LEU A 88 -8.48 -10.98 3.76
CA LEU A 88 -9.33 -12.17 3.71
C LEU A 88 -8.88 -13.12 2.60
N ALA A 89 -8.49 -12.59 1.44
CA ALA A 89 -8.03 -13.36 0.30
C ALA A 89 -6.72 -14.13 0.60
N GLU A 90 -5.85 -13.58 1.43
CA GLU A 90 -4.61 -14.23 1.85
C GLU A 90 -4.84 -15.24 2.99
N CYS A 91 -5.52 -14.81 4.06
CA CYS A 91 -5.49 -15.54 5.33
C CYS A 91 -6.69 -16.42 5.64
N ARG A 92 -7.89 -16.10 5.14
CA ARG A 92 -9.11 -16.78 5.59
C ARG A 92 -9.19 -18.20 5.04
N ARG A 93 -9.25 -19.20 5.92
CA ARG A 93 -9.26 -20.63 5.58
C ARG A 93 -10.61 -21.31 5.82
N ASN A 94 -11.69 -20.67 5.36
CA ASN A 94 -13.01 -21.26 5.50
C ASN A 94 -13.24 -22.35 4.45
N ASN A 95 -14.03 -23.36 4.82
CA ASN A 95 -14.57 -24.30 3.85
C ASN A 95 -15.39 -23.55 2.80
N LEU A 96 -15.17 -23.91 1.53
CA LEU A 96 -15.91 -23.35 0.41
C LEU A 96 -17.40 -23.69 0.51
N THR A 97 -18.26 -22.68 0.38
CA THR A 97 -19.69 -22.92 0.18
C THR A 97 -19.92 -23.51 -1.20
N SER A 98 -21.03 -24.24 -1.40
CA SER A 98 -21.39 -24.81 -2.71
C SER A 98 -21.47 -23.74 -3.82
N LYS A 99 -21.96 -22.54 -3.49
CA LYS A 99 -22.00 -21.39 -4.41
C LYS A 99 -20.61 -20.87 -4.77
N ALA A 100 -19.71 -20.76 -3.79
CA ALA A 100 -18.32 -20.37 -4.06
C ALA A 100 -17.60 -21.45 -4.90
N MET A 101 -17.87 -22.72 -4.63
CA MET A 101 -17.31 -23.84 -5.38
C MET A 101 -17.72 -23.82 -6.86
N ALA A 102 -18.96 -23.43 -7.16
CA ALA A 102 -19.41 -23.28 -8.55
C ALA A 102 -18.53 -22.28 -9.34
N PHE A 103 -18.20 -21.13 -8.75
CA PHE A 103 -17.28 -20.17 -9.36
C PHE A 103 -15.86 -20.73 -9.45
N VAL A 104 -15.35 -21.28 -8.35
CA VAL A 104 -13.99 -21.84 -8.26
C VAL A 104 -13.77 -22.95 -9.28
N ASN A 105 -14.80 -23.74 -9.60
CA ASN A 105 -14.74 -24.82 -10.58
C ASN A 105 -14.42 -24.35 -12.01
N HIS A 106 -14.69 -23.09 -12.37
CA HIS A 106 -14.33 -22.55 -13.67
C HIS A 106 -12.83 -22.21 -13.81
N VAL A 107 -12.10 -22.06 -12.71
CA VAL A 107 -10.68 -21.64 -12.71
C VAL A 107 -9.73 -22.84 -12.86
N ASN A 108 -8.88 -22.89 -13.87
CA ASN A 108 -8.00 -24.05 -14.08
C ASN A 108 -6.73 -24.00 -13.21
N CYS A 109 -6.33 -25.12 -12.61
CA CYS A 109 -5.06 -25.25 -11.88
C CYS A 109 -3.83 -25.17 -12.80
N THR A 110 -4.00 -25.33 -14.12
CA THR A 110 -2.91 -25.25 -15.10
C THR A 110 -2.69 -23.85 -15.68
N THR A 111 -3.54 -22.87 -15.33
CA THR A 111 -3.40 -21.49 -15.80
C THR A 111 -2.01 -20.95 -15.49
N LYS A 112 -1.33 -20.42 -16.51
CA LYS A 112 -0.01 -19.80 -16.38
C LYS A 112 -0.15 -18.29 -16.18
N TYR A 113 0.69 -17.74 -15.32
CA TYR A 113 0.84 -16.30 -15.17
C TYR A 113 2.01 -15.81 -16.02
N ASN A 114 1.82 -14.71 -16.76
CA ASN A 114 2.89 -14.04 -17.50
C ASN A 114 2.92 -12.55 -17.12
N PRO A 115 3.91 -12.10 -16.33
CA PRO A 115 4.01 -10.72 -15.88
C PRO A 115 4.25 -9.73 -17.03
N ALA A 116 4.75 -10.16 -18.20
CA ALA A 116 4.98 -9.26 -19.32
C ALA A 116 3.67 -8.84 -20.02
N THR A 117 2.65 -9.69 -19.99
CA THR A 117 1.40 -9.50 -20.75
C THR A 117 0.16 -9.33 -19.89
N ASP A 118 0.20 -9.80 -18.64
CA ASP A 118 -0.94 -9.74 -17.72
C ASP A 118 -0.55 -9.06 -16.40
N ASN A 119 0.10 -7.90 -16.50
CA ASN A 119 0.38 -7.05 -15.36
C ASN A 119 -0.80 -6.08 -15.13
N GLY A 120 -1.28 -6.00 -13.89
CA GLY A 120 -2.38 -5.11 -13.53
C GLY A 120 -2.38 -4.75 -12.04
N THR A 121 -3.55 -4.45 -11.50
CA THR A 121 -3.71 -4.06 -10.08
C THR A 121 -4.60 -5.01 -9.29
N ILE A 122 -5.16 -6.04 -9.94
CA ILE A 122 -6.07 -6.99 -9.30
C ILE A 122 -5.23 -8.12 -8.72
N THR A 123 -5.21 -8.23 -7.39
CA THR A 123 -4.58 -9.39 -6.72
C THR A 123 -5.42 -10.64 -6.95
N ARG A 124 -4.78 -11.70 -7.46
CA ARG A 124 -5.34 -13.04 -7.62
C ARG A 124 -4.28 -14.10 -7.29
N TYR A 125 -4.66 -15.37 -7.34
CA TYR A 125 -3.78 -16.50 -7.09
C TYR A 125 -3.83 -17.48 -8.25
N TYR A 126 -2.68 -18.06 -8.58
CA TYR A 126 -2.59 -19.20 -9.49
C TYR A 126 -1.83 -20.34 -8.81
N TYR A 127 -2.08 -21.56 -9.27
CA TYR A 127 -1.36 -22.73 -8.79
C TYR A 127 -0.04 -22.88 -9.57
N ASN A 128 1.06 -22.85 -8.85
CA ASN A 128 2.38 -23.14 -9.39
C ASN A 128 2.71 -24.63 -9.15
N SER A 129 2.56 -25.43 -10.20
CA SER A 129 2.85 -26.87 -10.18
C SER A 129 4.31 -27.21 -9.88
N SER A 130 5.26 -26.30 -10.11
CA SER A 130 6.68 -26.54 -9.86
C SER A 130 7.04 -26.43 -8.38
N SER A 131 6.42 -25.49 -7.65
CA SER A 131 6.58 -25.37 -6.19
C SER A 131 5.50 -26.09 -5.40
N ASN A 132 4.43 -26.55 -6.06
CA ASN A 132 3.21 -27.05 -5.43
C ASN A 132 2.53 -26.01 -4.51
N GLU A 133 2.58 -24.73 -4.89
CA GLU A 133 2.06 -23.63 -4.07
C GLU A 133 1.07 -22.76 -4.85
N CYS A 134 0.16 -22.13 -4.11
CA CYS A 134 -0.69 -21.08 -4.64
C CYS A 134 -0.02 -19.73 -4.42
N VAL A 135 0.34 -19.05 -5.53
CA VAL A 135 1.15 -17.83 -5.52
C VAL A 135 0.28 -16.64 -5.89
N SER A 136 0.43 -15.53 -5.15
CA SER A 136 -0.26 -14.27 -5.45
C SER A 136 0.36 -13.55 -6.65
N VAL A 137 -0.50 -12.97 -7.48
CA VAL A 137 -0.13 -12.27 -8.72
C VAL A 137 -0.99 -11.03 -8.90
N LEU A 138 -0.46 -10.04 -9.63
CA LEU A 138 -1.19 -8.84 -10.01
C LEU A 138 -1.58 -8.95 -11.48
N VAL A 139 -2.88 -9.06 -11.75
CA VAL A 139 -3.41 -9.31 -13.09
C VAL A 139 -4.29 -8.16 -13.58
N SER A 140 -4.39 -8.03 -14.89
CA SER A 140 -5.26 -7.05 -15.54
C SER A 140 -6.72 -7.54 -15.60
N LYS A 141 -6.91 -8.86 -15.73
CA LYS A 141 -8.20 -9.55 -15.73
C LYS A 141 -8.17 -10.72 -14.76
N GLY A 142 -9.18 -10.81 -13.91
CA GLY A 142 -9.15 -11.77 -12.82
C GLY A 142 -9.71 -13.16 -13.13
N ASP A 143 -10.59 -13.29 -14.12
CA ASP A 143 -11.50 -14.46 -14.23
C ASP A 143 -10.80 -15.81 -14.41
N ALA A 144 -9.57 -15.80 -14.94
CA ALA A 144 -8.74 -17.00 -15.11
C ALA A 144 -8.00 -17.43 -13.83
N TYR A 145 -8.13 -16.68 -12.73
CA TYR A 145 -7.34 -16.83 -11.51
C TYR A 145 -8.21 -16.91 -10.25
N PHE A 146 -7.69 -17.61 -9.23
CA PHE A 146 -8.38 -17.78 -7.97
C PHE A 146 -8.46 -16.45 -7.20
N PRO A 147 -9.62 -16.10 -6.62
CA PRO A 147 -9.78 -14.85 -5.89
C PRO A 147 -9.25 -14.91 -4.45
N GLN A 148 -9.01 -16.12 -3.93
CA GLN A 148 -8.55 -16.36 -2.56
C GLN A 148 -7.56 -17.53 -2.57
N ARG A 149 -6.48 -17.42 -1.79
CA ARG A 149 -5.41 -18.43 -1.71
C ARG A 149 -5.96 -19.80 -1.35
N SER A 150 -6.78 -19.87 -0.29
CA SER A 150 -7.35 -21.14 0.19
C SER A 150 -8.26 -21.83 -0.84
N TYR A 151 -8.81 -21.11 -1.82
CA TYR A 151 -9.60 -21.71 -2.90
C TYR A 151 -8.71 -22.42 -3.90
N CYS A 152 -7.57 -21.82 -4.23
CA CYS A 152 -6.54 -22.47 -5.04
C CYS A 152 -6.01 -23.72 -4.33
N GLU A 153 -5.68 -23.59 -3.04
CA GLU A 153 -5.12 -24.69 -2.24
C GLU A 153 -6.08 -25.88 -2.17
N GLN A 154 -7.36 -25.63 -1.86
CA GLN A 154 -8.40 -26.66 -1.80
C GLN A 154 -8.65 -27.31 -3.17
N LYS A 155 -8.77 -26.51 -4.24
CA LYS A 155 -9.10 -27.04 -5.57
C LYS A 155 -7.93 -27.81 -6.20
N CYS A 156 -6.73 -27.27 -6.09
CA CYS A 156 -5.54 -27.79 -6.77
C CYS A 156 -4.75 -28.76 -5.91
N ASN A 157 -5.21 -29.04 -4.69
CA ASN A 157 -4.53 -29.89 -3.72
C ASN A 157 -3.07 -29.44 -3.47
N ALA A 158 -2.88 -28.12 -3.38
CA ALA A 158 -1.58 -27.50 -3.19
C ALA A 158 -1.10 -27.65 -1.74
N THR A 159 0.20 -27.52 -1.52
CA THR A 159 0.77 -27.40 -0.16
C THR A 159 0.15 -26.19 0.53
N GLN A 160 -0.27 -26.37 1.79
CA GLN A 160 -0.74 -25.29 2.65
C GLN A 160 0.36 -24.91 3.63
N PRO A 161 1.28 -24.00 3.27
CA PRO A 161 2.28 -23.54 4.23
C PRO A 161 1.59 -22.88 5.42
N SER A 162 2.15 -23.07 6.62
CA SER A 162 1.78 -22.24 7.76
C SER A 162 2.13 -20.79 7.40
N LEU A 163 1.11 -19.99 7.08
CA LEU A 163 1.27 -18.57 6.80
C LEU A 163 1.56 -17.88 8.13
N SER A 164 2.83 -17.86 8.55
CA SER A 164 3.28 -17.13 9.75
C SER A 164 2.73 -15.71 9.76
N GLN A 165 2.71 -15.08 8.58
CA GLN A 165 2.09 -13.77 8.34
C GLN A 165 0.64 -13.65 8.84
N CYS A 166 -0.18 -14.69 8.73
CA CYS A 166 -1.58 -14.67 9.15
C CYS A 166 -1.77 -14.96 10.64
N THR A 167 -0.79 -15.58 11.28
CA THR A 167 -0.81 -15.94 12.70
C THR A 167 -0.03 -14.95 13.58
N ASP A 168 0.78 -14.09 12.96
CA ASP A 168 1.51 -13.03 13.64
C ASP A 168 0.53 -12.13 14.41
N THR A 169 0.94 -11.72 15.61
CA THR A 169 0.11 -10.88 16.48
C THR A 169 -0.10 -9.49 15.88
N LYS A 170 -1.21 -8.84 16.27
CA LYS A 170 -1.49 -7.44 15.94
C LYS A 170 -0.33 -6.57 16.42
N ASN A 171 0.35 -5.90 15.48
CA ASN A 171 1.38 -4.93 15.79
C ASN A 171 1.20 -3.67 14.94
N ASN A 172 0.85 -2.57 15.60
CA ASN A 172 0.57 -1.30 14.96
C ASN A 172 1.85 -0.54 14.58
N GLY A 173 3.01 -0.98 15.05
CA GLY A 173 4.27 -0.30 14.82
C GLY A 173 4.32 1.08 15.46
N THR A 174 5.12 1.98 14.89
CA THR A 174 5.37 3.33 15.41
C THR A 174 5.20 4.40 14.34
N ALA A 175 4.98 5.63 14.80
CA ALA A 175 4.94 6.80 13.92
C ALA A 175 6.33 7.05 13.28
N PRO A 176 6.38 7.45 12.00
CA PRO A 176 7.59 7.90 11.33
C PRO A 176 8.22 9.13 12.02
N PRO A 177 9.56 9.28 12.01
CA PRO A 177 10.22 10.49 12.54
C PRO A 177 9.66 11.78 11.94
N GLY A 178 9.33 12.76 12.79
CA GLY A 178 8.76 14.03 12.36
C GLY A 178 7.26 13.99 12.03
N TRP A 179 6.57 12.87 12.30
CA TRP A 179 5.12 12.74 12.12
C TRP A 179 4.43 12.40 13.44
N THR A 180 3.24 12.96 13.65
CA THR A 180 2.32 12.56 14.71
C THR A 180 1.16 11.80 14.09
N CYS A 181 0.99 10.54 14.51
CA CYS A 181 0.01 9.63 13.95
C CYS A 181 -1.00 9.16 14.99
N SER A 182 -2.27 9.05 14.60
CA SER A 182 -3.35 8.55 15.46
C SER A 182 -4.30 7.66 14.67
N ALA A 183 -4.62 6.49 15.22
CA ALA A 183 -5.62 5.58 14.68
C ALA A 183 -7.02 5.95 15.17
N ASN A 184 -8.00 5.92 14.27
CA ASN A 184 -9.41 6.09 14.57
C ASN A 184 -10.14 4.79 14.27
N GLU A 185 -10.54 4.06 15.31
CA GLU A 185 -11.21 2.75 15.21
C GLU A 185 -12.61 2.83 14.56
N THR A 186 -13.33 3.94 14.79
CA THR A 186 -14.67 4.15 14.22
C THR A 186 -14.61 4.39 12.72
N LEU A 187 -13.70 5.26 12.27
CA LEU A 187 -13.52 5.58 10.84
C LEU A 187 -12.61 4.58 10.12
N ARG A 188 -11.88 3.75 10.87
CA ARG A 188 -10.91 2.75 10.38
C ARG A 188 -9.86 3.38 9.48
N TYR A 189 -9.23 4.43 9.98
CA TYR A 189 -8.10 5.11 9.36
C TYR A 189 -7.07 5.50 10.41
N THR A 190 -5.79 5.41 10.05
CA THR A 190 -4.71 6.13 10.71
C THR A 190 -4.47 7.44 9.98
N THR A 191 -4.43 8.53 10.74
CA THR A 191 -4.07 9.86 10.24
C THR A 191 -2.70 10.22 10.77
N CYS A 192 -1.80 10.64 9.89
CA CYS A 192 -0.49 11.18 10.24
C CYS A 192 -0.38 12.62 9.79
N ARG A 193 0.13 13.49 10.67
CA ARG A 193 0.44 14.88 10.37
C ARG A 193 1.93 15.18 10.51
N ASN A 194 2.45 15.97 9.59
CA ASN A 194 3.84 16.40 9.60
C ASN A 194 4.07 17.47 10.69
N ASN A 195 5.03 17.23 11.57
CA ASN A 195 5.32 18.11 12.71
C ASN A 195 6.07 19.38 12.29
N THR A 196 6.73 19.36 11.13
CA THR A 196 7.59 20.45 10.64
C THR A 196 6.81 21.74 10.32
N ASP A 197 5.56 21.64 9.88
CA ASP A 197 4.71 22.82 9.60
C ASP A 197 3.94 23.32 10.83
N SER A 198 3.81 22.50 11.89
CA SER A 198 3.28 22.93 13.19
C SER A 198 4.18 23.97 13.86
N LEU A 199 5.50 23.87 13.65
CA LEU A 199 6.49 24.86 14.08
C LEU A 199 6.44 26.15 13.25
N LYS A 200 6.22 26.05 11.93
CA LYS A 200 6.06 27.25 11.07
C LYS A 200 4.78 28.03 11.38
N LEU A 201 3.68 27.35 11.71
CA LEU A 201 2.46 28.01 12.19
C LEU A 201 2.69 28.71 13.54
N ARG A 202 3.35 28.06 14.51
CA ARG A 202 3.67 28.70 15.80
C ARG A 202 4.62 29.90 15.67
N LEU A 203 5.60 29.84 14.76
CA LEU A 203 6.51 30.97 14.51
C LEU A 203 5.81 32.15 13.83
N ARG A 204 4.80 31.91 12.98
CA ARG A 204 3.94 32.96 12.42
C ARG A 204 3.03 33.60 13.47
N SER A 205 2.51 32.81 14.42
CA SER A 205 1.68 33.33 15.52
C SER A 205 2.47 34.08 16.60
N ALA A 206 3.78 33.86 16.69
CA ALA A 206 4.68 34.51 17.65
C ALA A 206 5.39 35.75 17.10
N SER A 207 5.09 36.15 15.86
CA SER A 207 5.64 37.35 15.20
C SER A 207 4.65 38.53 15.14
N PHE A 208 3.67 38.57 16.06
CA PHE A 208 2.75 39.70 16.26
C PHE A 208 2.89 40.26 17.67
#